data_AF-A0A6M9PJA7-F1
#
_entry.id   AF-A0A6M9PJA7-F1
#
_cell.length_a   1.000
_cell.length_b   1.000
_cell.length_c   1.000
_cell.angle_alpha   90.00
_cell.angle_beta   90.00
_cell.angle_gamma   90.00
#
_symmetry.space_group_name_H-M   'P 1'
#
loop_
_entity.id
_entity.type
_entity.pdbx_description
1 polymer ?
#
loop_
_entity_poly.entity_id
_entity_poly.type
_entity_poly.pdbx_seq_one_letter_code
_entity_poly.pdbx_strand_id
1 'polypeptide(L)'
;MNLFRATLITISAVLLMQSNAFSQASLPKNDASTQALVELCKDLNDEAAQNFCFGFGEGVYQAYLASRNPKLKPGICITSATGTRESILQEFLVWNQRNPQFNQERAAKTLMRFFEARYPCK
;
A
#
# COMPACT_ATOMS: atom_id res chain seq x y z
N MET A 1 -2.51 -33.07 46.42
CA MET A 1 -2.69 -33.39 44.98
C MET A 1 -3.80 -32.57 44.30
N ASN A 2 -4.92 -32.30 44.97
CA ASN A 2 -6.04 -31.52 44.39
C ASN A 2 -5.75 -30.03 44.24
N LEU A 3 -4.99 -29.43 45.16
CA LEU A 3 -4.61 -28.01 45.09
C LEU A 3 -3.70 -27.74 43.87
N PHE A 4 -2.65 -28.54 43.69
CA PHE A 4 -1.70 -28.42 42.57
C PHE A 4 -2.38 -28.60 41.20
N ARG A 5 -3.36 -29.52 41.09
CA ARG A 5 -4.15 -29.69 39.87
C ARG A 5 -5.03 -28.47 39.58
N ALA A 6 -5.63 -27.87 40.60
CA ALA A 6 -6.44 -26.66 40.44
C ALA A 6 -5.58 -25.45 40.01
N THR A 7 -4.35 -25.33 40.52
CA THR A 7 -3.41 -24.27 40.12
C THR A 7 -2.91 -24.45 38.68
N LEU A 8 -2.65 -25.68 38.24
CA LEU A 8 -2.25 -25.98 36.86
C LEU A 8 -3.38 -25.68 35.84
N ILE A 9 -4.63 -25.95 36.20
CA ILE A 9 -5.78 -25.69 35.33
C ILE A 9 -6.04 -24.18 35.18
N THR A 10 -5.87 -23.41 36.26
CA THR A 10 -6.06 -21.95 36.24
C THR A 10 -4.98 -21.21 35.45
N ILE A 11 -3.72 -21.66 35.49
CA ILE A 11 -2.63 -21.06 34.69
C ILE A 11 -2.83 -21.30 33.18
N SER A 12 -3.29 -22.49 32.78
CA SER A 12 -3.56 -22.80 31.36
C SER A 12 -4.70 -21.98 30.77
N ALA A 13 -5.69 -21.58 31.57
CA ALA A 13 -6.80 -20.74 31.10
C ALA A 13 -6.38 -19.28 30.84
N VAL A 14 -5.41 -18.76 31.58
CA VAL A 14 -4.91 -17.37 31.42
C VAL A 14 -4.07 -17.21 30.15
N LEU A 15 -3.35 -18.27 29.73
CA LEU A 15 -2.54 -18.25 28.51
C LEU A 15 -3.37 -18.24 27.21
N LEU A 16 -4.64 -18.65 27.26
CA LEU A 16 -5.56 -18.62 26.12
C LEU A 16 -6.26 -17.26 25.94
N MET A 17 -6.14 -16.34 26.92
CA MET A 17 -6.64 -14.96 26.82
C MET A 17 -5.56 -13.98 26.30
N GLN A 18 -4.54 -14.48 25.60
CA GLN A 18 -3.74 -13.61 24.74
C GLN A 18 -4.65 -13.15 23.60
N SER A 19 -5.29 -12.00 23.82
CA SER A 19 -5.90 -11.23 22.76
C SER A 19 -4.82 -11.00 21.72
N ASN A 20 -4.90 -11.73 20.61
CA ASN A 20 -4.23 -11.35 19.39
C ASN A 20 -4.89 -10.02 18.99
N ALA A 21 -4.39 -8.92 19.57
CA ALA A 21 -4.57 -7.61 19.01
C ALA A 21 -3.85 -7.67 17.67
N PHE A 22 -4.56 -8.14 16.64
CA PHE A 22 -4.16 -7.90 15.27
C PHE A 22 -3.83 -6.42 15.20
N SER A 23 -2.66 -6.10 14.64
CA SER A 23 -2.33 -4.72 14.29
C SER A 23 -3.37 -4.26 13.27
N GLN A 24 -4.52 -3.82 13.76
CA GLN A 24 -5.44 -3.01 13.00
C GLN A 24 -4.78 -1.64 13.01
N ALA A 25 -3.81 -1.46 12.11
CA ALA A 25 -3.42 -0.13 11.68
C ALA A 25 -4.75 0.62 11.45
N SER A 26 -4.96 1.70 12.20
CA SER A 26 -6.15 2.54 12.05
C SER A 26 -6.13 3.01 10.60
N LEU A 27 -6.90 2.34 9.74
CA LEU A 27 -6.97 2.71 8.34
C LEU A 27 -7.37 4.19 8.29
N PRO A 28 -6.68 5.03 7.50
CA PRO A 28 -7.04 6.43 7.37
C PRO A 28 -8.54 6.55 7.08
N LYS A 29 -9.18 7.50 7.75
CA LYS A 29 -10.62 7.76 7.80
C LYS A 29 -11.26 7.87 6.40
N ASN A 30 -11.56 6.76 5.70
CA ASN A 30 -12.03 6.73 4.30
C ASN A 30 -11.30 7.72 3.36
N ASP A 31 -10.08 8.09 3.71
CA ASP A 31 -9.33 9.13 3.03
C ASP A 31 -8.45 8.46 1.99
N ALA A 32 -9.00 8.34 0.78
CA ALA A 32 -8.27 7.82 -0.37
C ALA A 32 -7.64 8.96 -1.18
N SER A 33 -7.33 10.10 -0.55
CA SER A 33 -6.61 11.20 -1.20
C SER A 33 -5.16 10.84 -1.47
N THR A 34 -4.56 11.51 -2.45
CA THR A 34 -3.11 11.43 -2.68
C THR A 34 -2.31 11.85 -1.46
N GLN A 35 -2.77 12.88 -0.74
CA GLN A 35 -2.10 13.34 0.48
C GLN A 35 -2.05 12.24 1.53
N ALA A 36 -3.16 11.53 1.77
CA ALA A 36 -3.20 10.42 2.70
C ALA A 36 -2.28 9.26 2.27
N LEU A 37 -2.25 8.94 0.98
CA LEU A 37 -1.33 7.91 0.46
C LEU A 37 0.13 8.33 0.69
N VAL A 38 0.51 9.57 0.37
CA VAL A 38 1.89 10.06 0.53
C VAL A 38 2.29 10.08 1.99
N GLU A 39 1.39 10.50 2.88
CA GLU A 39 1.64 10.51 4.33
C GLU A 39 1.87 9.11 4.88
N LEU A 40 1.12 8.12 4.38
CA LEU A 40 1.30 6.71 4.74
C LEU A 40 2.63 6.15 4.18
N CYS A 41 2.91 6.39 2.90
CA CYS A 41 4.01 5.74 2.20
C CYS A 41 5.39 6.37 2.42
N LYS A 42 5.46 7.57 3.02
CA LYS A 42 6.74 8.26 3.25
C LYS A 42 7.59 7.63 4.36
N ASP A 43 6.97 6.87 5.28
CA ASP A 43 7.73 6.12 6.28
C ASP A 43 8.23 4.81 5.67
N LEU A 44 9.51 4.80 5.31
CA LEU A 44 10.16 3.65 4.69
C LEU A 44 10.48 2.54 5.71
N ASN A 45 10.34 2.81 7.01
CA ASN A 45 10.60 1.82 8.06
C ASN A 45 9.32 1.08 8.50
N ASP A 46 8.14 1.56 8.09
CA ASP A 46 6.87 0.88 8.35
C ASP A 46 6.59 -0.16 7.26
N GLU A 47 6.96 -1.41 7.53
CA GLU A 47 6.77 -2.53 6.60
C GLU A 47 5.30 -2.75 6.20
N ALA A 48 4.36 -2.51 7.11
CA ALA A 48 2.94 -2.67 6.82
C ALA A 48 2.46 -1.58 5.86
N ALA A 49 2.86 -0.32 6.10
CA ALA A 49 2.59 0.78 5.19
C ALA A 49 3.23 0.55 3.82
N GLN A 50 4.50 0.14 3.76
CA GLN A 50 5.19 -0.16 2.50
C GLN A 50 4.47 -1.25 1.70
N ASN A 51 4.11 -2.36 2.33
CA ASN A 51 3.37 -3.44 1.67
C ASN A 51 2.00 -2.98 1.16
N PHE A 52 1.29 -2.14 1.92
CA PHE A 52 0.05 -1.51 1.44
C PHE A 52 0.30 -0.64 0.20
N CYS A 53 1.32 0.22 0.24
CA CYS A 53 1.65 1.13 -0.86
C CYS A 53 2.05 0.39 -2.15
N PHE A 54 2.83 -0.70 -2.01
CA PHE A 54 3.17 -1.56 -3.14
C PHE A 54 1.92 -2.23 -3.73
N GLY A 55 1.10 -2.85 -2.89
CA GLY A 55 -0.13 -3.52 -3.32
C GLY A 55 -1.13 -2.56 -3.97
N PHE A 56 -1.29 -1.35 -3.40
CA PHE A 56 -2.17 -0.33 -3.94
C PHE A 56 -1.68 0.17 -5.31
N GLY A 57 -0.38 0.48 -5.44
CA GLY A 57 0.22 0.89 -6.72
C GLY A 57 0.08 -0.17 -7.81
N GLU A 58 0.39 -1.43 -7.47
CA GLU A 58 0.22 -2.57 -8.39
C GLU A 58 -1.23 -2.74 -8.79
N GLY A 59 -2.17 -2.67 -7.83
CA GLY A 59 -3.60 -2.76 -8.10
C GLY A 59 -4.10 -1.69 -9.08
N VAL A 60 -3.61 -0.45 -8.95
CA VAL A 60 -3.94 0.63 -9.88
C VAL A 60 -3.42 0.34 -11.28
N TYR A 61 -2.18 -0.14 -11.41
CA TYR A 61 -1.62 -0.50 -12.71
C TYR A 61 -2.33 -1.71 -13.35
N GLN A 62 -2.65 -2.74 -12.58
CA GLN A 62 -3.43 -3.89 -13.04
C GLN A 62 -4.83 -3.46 -13.50
N ALA A 63 -5.48 -2.53 -12.81
CA ALA A 63 -6.77 -1.97 -13.24
C ALA A 63 -6.66 -1.24 -14.58
N TYR A 64 -5.56 -0.53 -14.84
CA TYR A 64 -5.27 0.06 -16.16
C TYR A 64 -5.15 -1.03 -17.23
N LEU A 65 -4.39 -2.09 -16.97
CA LEU A 65 -4.22 -3.21 -17.91
C LEU A 65 -5.53 -3.95 -18.18
N ALA A 66 -6.42 -4.05 -17.19
CA ALA A 66 -7.71 -4.71 -17.33
C ALA A 66 -8.76 -3.85 -18.08
N SER A 67 -8.68 -2.53 -17.97
CA SER A 67 -9.71 -1.61 -18.51
C SER A 67 -9.38 -0.98 -19.87
N ARG A 68 -8.11 -1.02 -20.27
CA ARG A 68 -7.66 -0.47 -21.56
C ARG A 68 -8.28 -1.16 -22.77
N ASN A 69 -8.36 -0.44 -23.89
CA ASN A 69 -8.73 -1.03 -25.17
C ASN A 69 -7.58 -1.91 -25.71
N PRO A 70 -7.78 -3.22 -25.91
CA PRO A 70 -6.72 -4.12 -26.39
C PRO A 70 -6.30 -3.84 -27.84
N LYS A 71 -7.12 -3.12 -28.62
CA LYS A 71 -6.79 -2.74 -30.01
C LYS A 71 -5.89 -1.51 -30.11
N LEU A 72 -5.73 -0.74 -29.03
CA LEU A 72 -4.89 0.45 -28.99
C LEU A 72 -3.53 0.13 -28.38
N LYS A 73 -2.49 0.82 -28.86
CA LYS A 73 -1.15 0.72 -28.27
C LYS A 73 -1.18 1.17 -26.80
N PRO A 74 -0.41 0.51 -25.92
CA PRO A 74 -0.24 0.95 -24.54
C PRO A 74 0.24 2.39 -24.45
N GLY A 75 -0.33 3.15 -23.52
CA GLY A 75 0.21 4.45 -23.12
C GLY A 75 1.25 4.34 -22.00
N ILE A 76 1.09 3.34 -21.13
CA ILE A 76 1.94 3.10 -19.96
C ILE A 76 2.59 1.71 -20.08
N CYS A 77 3.90 1.64 -19.88
CA CYS A 77 4.70 0.42 -19.97
C CYS A 77 5.64 0.31 -18.78
N ILE A 78 5.19 -0.39 -17.73
CA ILE A 78 6.05 -0.79 -16.60
C ILE A 78 6.51 -2.22 -16.86
N THR A 79 7.82 -2.42 -16.98
CA THR A 79 8.48 -3.71 -17.23
C THR A 79 9.35 -4.11 -16.04
N SER A 80 9.79 -5.36 -15.96
CA SER A 80 10.76 -5.80 -14.93
C SER A 80 12.10 -5.05 -14.98
N ALA A 81 12.45 -4.46 -16.13
CA ALA A 81 13.63 -3.60 -16.27
C ALA A 81 13.40 -2.15 -15.76
N THR A 82 12.17 -1.79 -15.40
CA THR A 82 11.78 -0.42 -15.03
C THR A 82 12.23 -0.05 -13.62
N GLY A 83 12.47 -1.04 -12.76
CA GLY A 83 12.87 -0.84 -11.37
C GLY A 83 12.17 -1.84 -10.45
N THR A 84 12.48 -1.75 -9.16
CA THR A 84 11.78 -2.52 -8.13
C THR A 84 10.53 -1.74 -7.66
N ARG A 85 9.59 -2.41 -6.99
CA ARG A 85 8.41 -1.73 -6.41
C ARG A 85 8.82 -0.61 -5.42
N GLU A 86 9.94 -0.81 -4.72
CA GLU A 86 10.54 0.17 -3.81
C GLU A 86 11.04 1.41 -4.59
N SER A 87 11.74 1.21 -5.71
CA SER A 87 12.19 2.35 -6.53
C SER A 87 11.02 3.11 -7.16
N ILE A 88 9.99 2.40 -7.64
CA ILE A 88 8.78 3.03 -8.20
C ILE A 88 8.06 3.86 -7.15
N LEU A 89 7.92 3.35 -5.92
CA LEU A 89 7.30 4.10 -4.81
C LEU A 89 8.12 5.35 -4.46
N GLN A 90 9.44 5.22 -4.36
CA GLN A 90 10.33 6.36 -4.09
C GLN A 90 10.21 7.43 -5.18
N GLU A 91 10.16 7.02 -6.45
CA GLU A 91 9.96 7.93 -7.57
C GLU A 91 8.60 8.62 -7.51
N PHE A 92 7.54 7.91 -7.13
CA PHE A 92 6.20 8.50 -6.94
C PHE A 92 6.22 9.58 -5.84
N LEU A 93 6.84 9.30 -4.69
CA LEU A 93 6.93 10.26 -3.59
C LEU A 93 7.68 11.54 -4.02
N VAL A 94 8.79 11.39 -4.74
CA VAL A 94 9.57 12.52 -5.28
C VAL A 94 8.78 13.27 -6.35
N TRP A 95 8.09 12.56 -7.25
CA TRP A 95 7.25 13.17 -8.27
C TRP A 95 6.10 13.96 -7.64
N ASN A 96 5.47 13.45 -6.59
CA ASN A 96 4.35 14.11 -5.92
C ASN A 96 4.77 15.42 -5.23
N GLN A 97 5.98 15.49 -4.66
CA GLN A 97 6.53 16.75 -4.12
C GLN A 97 6.56 17.88 -5.16
N ARG A 98 6.76 17.52 -6.44
CA ARG A 98 6.76 18.47 -7.57
C ARG A 98 5.37 18.69 -8.17
N ASN A 99 4.39 17.91 -7.74
CA ASN A 99 3.01 17.96 -8.23
C ASN A 99 1.97 18.06 -7.08
N PRO A 100 2.14 18.99 -6.11
CA PRO A 100 1.29 19.07 -4.93
C PRO A 100 -0.18 19.41 -5.25
N GLN A 101 -0.45 19.95 -6.45
CA GLN A 101 -1.81 20.25 -6.91
C GLN A 101 -2.72 19.01 -6.96
N PHE A 102 -2.16 17.79 -7.01
CA PHE A 102 -2.95 16.55 -7.03
C PHE A 102 -3.21 15.96 -5.65
N ASN A 103 -2.72 16.58 -4.57
CA ASN A 103 -2.83 16.04 -3.20
C ASN A 103 -4.28 15.79 -2.74
N GLN A 104 -5.23 16.58 -3.23
CA GLN A 104 -6.65 16.44 -2.90
C GLN A 104 -7.40 15.50 -3.87
N GLU A 105 -6.76 15.01 -4.93
CA GLU A 105 -7.36 14.02 -5.82
C GLU A 105 -7.34 12.63 -5.19
N ARG A 106 -8.14 11.70 -5.74
CA ARG A 106 -8.05 10.28 -5.37
C ARG A 106 -6.67 9.73 -5.74
N ALA A 107 -6.04 9.02 -4.82
CA ALA A 107 -4.68 8.50 -4.96
C ALA A 107 -4.47 7.67 -6.24
N ALA A 108 -5.45 6.81 -6.58
CA ALA A 108 -5.41 6.00 -7.79
C ALA A 108 -5.31 6.85 -9.08
N LYS A 109 -6.04 7.98 -9.14
CA LYS A 109 -6.00 8.89 -10.30
C LYS A 109 -4.63 9.55 -10.43
N THR A 110 -4.05 9.98 -9.32
CA THR A 110 -2.72 10.61 -9.31
C THR A 110 -1.62 9.60 -9.67
N LEU A 111 -1.73 8.35 -9.20
CA LEU A 111 -0.83 7.27 -9.61
C LEU A 111 -0.87 7.03 -11.12
N MET A 112 -2.06 7.05 -11.74
CA MET A 112 -2.16 6.96 -13.21
C MET A 112 -1.42 8.11 -13.90
N ARG A 113 -1.56 9.35 -13.42
CA ARG A 113 -0.79 10.50 -13.96
C ARG A 113 0.71 10.32 -13.82
N PHE A 114 1.15 9.83 -12.66
CA PHE A 114 2.57 9.51 -12.43
C PHE A 114 3.05 8.44 -13.40
N PHE A 115 2.30 7.36 -13.59
CA PHE A 115 2.66 6.29 -14.51
C PHE A 115 2.74 6.76 -15.97
N GLU A 116 1.79 7.58 -16.41
CA GLU A 116 1.80 8.21 -17.74
C GLU A 116 3.03 9.11 -17.94
N ALA A 117 3.38 9.91 -16.93
CA ALA A 117 4.51 10.82 -17.00
C ALA A 117 5.86 10.10 -16.95
N ARG A 118 5.97 9.04 -16.15
CA ARG A 118 7.25 8.40 -15.82
C ARG A 118 7.58 7.17 -16.67
N TYR A 119 6.55 6.45 -17.13
CA TYR A 119 6.66 5.18 -17.85
C TYR A 119 5.90 5.18 -19.18
N PRO A 120 6.10 6.17 -20.07
CA PRO A 120 5.49 6.14 -21.38
C PRO A 120 6.03 4.98 -22.20
N CYS A 121 5.16 4.32 -22.95
CA CYS A 121 5.59 3.36 -23.96
C CYS A 121 6.31 4.07 -25.11
N LYS A 122 7.39 3.46 -25.60
CA LYS A 122 8.12 3.92 -26.80
C LYS A 122 7.60 3.22 -28.05
#